data_AF-A0A842KKL0-F1
#
_entry.id   AF-A0A842KKL0-F1
#
_cell.length_a   1.000
_cell.length_b   1.000
_cell.length_c   1.000
_cell.angle_alpha   90.00
_cell.angle_beta   90.00
_cell.angle_gamma   90.00
#
_symmetry.space_group_name_H-M   'P 1'
#
loop_
_entity.id
_entity.type
_entity.pdbx_description
1 polymer ?
#
loop_
_entity_poly.entity_id
_entity_poly.type
_entity_poly.pdbx_seq_one_letter_code
_entity_poly.pdbx_strand_id
1 'polypeptide(L)'
;MARKLRLEDLKPKKDTKNEQLEDLYDLIIPPGTPSYIIYDMIEEFDLEPVERKMPVNIVECDERELIALRGKLEVVKAAEKFLYDELNAWVNSED
;
A
#
# COMPACT_ATOMS: atom_id res chain seq x y z
N MET A 1 -41.55 1.16 -40.65
CA MET A 1 -40.38 1.89 -41.18
C MET A 1 -39.13 1.32 -40.51
N ALA A 2 -38.21 0.72 -41.27
CA ALA A 2 -37.00 0.14 -40.73
C ALA A 2 -36.03 1.27 -40.30
N ARG A 3 -35.59 1.27 -39.04
CA ARG A 3 -34.57 2.20 -38.55
C ARG A 3 -33.23 1.85 -39.20
N LYS A 4 -32.54 2.85 -39.75
CA LYS A 4 -31.19 2.69 -40.29
C LYS A 4 -30.21 2.47 -39.14
N LEU A 5 -29.41 1.40 -39.22
CA LEU A 5 -28.29 1.14 -38.30
C LEU A 5 -27.32 2.32 -38.33
N ARG A 6 -26.94 2.84 -37.17
CA ARG A 6 -25.94 3.90 -37.01
C ARG A 6 -24.60 3.28 -36.61
N LEU A 7 -23.51 3.97 -36.89
CA LEU A 7 -22.17 3.56 -36.47
C LEU A 7 -22.04 3.38 -34.95
N GLU A 8 -22.88 4.07 -34.18
CA GLU A 8 -23.02 3.92 -32.74
C GLU A 8 -23.55 2.55 -32.32
N ASP A 9 -24.38 1.91 -33.16
CA ASP A 9 -24.97 0.59 -32.90
C ASP A 9 -23.99 -0.58 -33.18
N LEU A 10 -22.92 -0.30 -33.93
CA LEU A 10 -21.86 -1.24 -34.32
C LEU A 10 -20.63 -1.18 -33.40
N LYS A 11 -20.54 -0.16 -32.54
CA LYS A 11 -19.51 -0.15 -31.51
C LYS A 11 -19.90 -1.23 -30.50
N PRO A 12 -19.01 -2.20 -30.19
CA PRO A 12 -19.27 -3.05 -29.04
C PRO A 12 -19.51 -2.11 -27.87
N LYS A 13 -20.63 -2.28 -27.16
CA LYS A 13 -20.71 -1.77 -25.79
C LYS A 13 -19.45 -2.32 -25.14
N LYS A 14 -18.46 -1.46 -24.90
CA LYS A 14 -17.47 -1.75 -23.88
C LYS A 14 -18.31 -1.80 -22.62
N ASP A 15 -18.87 -2.97 -22.33
CA ASP A 15 -18.97 -3.42 -20.97
C ASP A 15 -17.57 -3.15 -20.44
N THR A 16 -17.46 -2.09 -19.66
CA THR A 16 -16.36 -1.89 -18.75
C THR A 16 -16.45 -3.09 -17.82
N LYS A 17 -15.98 -4.26 -18.29
CA LYS A 17 -15.47 -5.30 -17.43
C LYS A 17 -14.46 -4.52 -16.61
N ASN A 18 -14.82 -4.27 -15.35
CA ASN A 18 -13.85 -4.06 -14.30
C ASN A 18 -12.91 -5.25 -14.43
N GLU A 19 -11.84 -5.11 -15.23
CA GLU A 19 -10.57 -5.71 -14.87
C GLU A 19 -10.39 -5.21 -13.44
N GLN A 20 -10.67 -6.10 -12.48
CA GLN A 20 -10.44 -5.86 -11.08
C GLN A 20 -8.94 -5.64 -10.99
N LEU A 21 -8.50 -4.40 -11.21
CA LEU A 21 -7.18 -3.95 -10.85
C LEU A 21 -7.10 -4.31 -9.36
N GLU A 22 -6.20 -5.23 -9.01
CA GLU A 22 -6.02 -5.60 -7.62
C GLU A 22 -5.63 -4.32 -6.88
N ASP A 23 -6.49 -3.86 -5.97
CA ASP A 23 -6.20 -2.69 -5.16
C ASP A 23 -5.04 -3.04 -4.22
N LEU A 24 -3.88 -2.43 -4.48
CA LEU A 24 -2.69 -2.54 -3.63
C LEU A 24 -2.64 -1.37 -2.67
N TYR A 25 -2.20 -1.66 -1.46
CA TYR A 25 -2.14 -0.72 -0.35
C TYR A 25 -0.71 -0.62 0.15
N ASP A 26 -0.33 0.58 0.60
CA ASP A 26 1.00 0.87 1.11
C ASP A 26 0.92 1.06 2.62
N LEU A 27 1.70 0.28 3.37
CA LEU A 27 1.95 0.49 4.79
C LEU A 27 3.15 1.42 4.96
N ILE A 28 2.92 2.65 5.38
CA ILE A 28 4.01 3.61 5.64
C ILE A 28 4.76 3.18 6.90
N ILE A 29 6.08 3.00 6.78
CA ILE A 29 6.92 2.66 7.93
C ILE A 29 7.30 3.95 8.68
N PRO A 30 6.99 4.05 9.98
CA PRO A 30 7.35 5.22 10.77
C PRO A 30 8.88 5.41 10.81
N PRO A 31 9.36 6.66 10.78
CA PRO A 31 10.78 6.94 10.96
C PRO A 31 11.25 6.47 12.34
N GLY A 32 12.41 5.82 12.39
CA GLY A 32 12.96 5.24 13.62
C GLY A 32 12.57 3.79 13.89
N THR A 33 11.75 3.17 13.03
CA THR A 33 11.49 1.72 13.09
C THR A 33 12.81 0.95 12.95
N PRO A 34 13.16 0.04 13.88
CA PRO A 34 14.33 -0.81 13.77
C PRO A 34 14.34 -1.61 12.46
N SER A 35 15.51 -1.70 11.82
CA SER A 35 15.62 -2.31 10.48
C SER A 35 15.27 -3.79 10.46
N TYR A 36 15.53 -4.54 11.55
CA TYR A 36 15.20 -5.98 11.62
C TYR A 36 13.69 -6.21 11.49
N ILE A 37 12.84 -5.40 12.14
CA ILE A 37 11.38 -5.49 12.02
C ILE A 37 10.95 -5.32 10.56
N ILE A 38 11.58 -4.39 9.83
CA ILE A 38 11.26 -4.16 8.40
C ILE A 38 11.64 -5.38 7.55
N TYR A 39 12.80 -5.99 7.82
CA TYR A 39 13.21 -7.22 7.11
C TYR A 39 12.28 -8.39 7.41
N ASP A 40 11.93 -8.60 8.67
CA ASP A 40 11.00 -9.66 9.09
C ASP A 40 9.65 -9.48 8.40
N MET A 41 9.15 -8.24 8.30
CA MET A 41 7.89 -7.96 7.60
C MET A 41 7.95 -8.28 6.09
N ILE A 42 9.07 -8.00 5.42
CA ILE A 42 9.23 -8.33 3.99
C ILE A 42 9.25 -9.84 3.80
N GLU A 43 9.96 -10.57 4.66
CA GLU A 43 10.09 -12.03 4.56
C GLU A 43 8.82 -12.78 4.95
N GLU A 44 8.13 -12.36 6.02
CA GLU A 44 6.94 -13.07 6.54
C GLU A 44 5.68 -12.77 5.73
N PHE A 45 5.53 -11.55 5.22
CA PHE A 45 4.30 -11.10 4.56
C PHE A 45 4.42 -10.93 3.04
N ASP A 46 5.60 -11.20 2.45
CA ASP A 46 5.87 -11.04 1.02
C ASP A 46 5.48 -9.65 0.50
N LEU A 47 5.80 -8.61 1.28
CA LEU A 47 5.48 -7.22 0.95
C LEU A 47 6.59 -6.59 0.12
N GLU A 48 6.20 -5.81 -0.89
CA GLU A 48 7.13 -5.11 -1.76
C GLU A 48 7.58 -3.78 -1.11
N PRO A 49 8.88 -3.57 -0.85
CA PRO A 49 9.38 -2.29 -0.36
C PRO A 49 9.35 -1.23 -1.48
N VAL A 50 8.74 -0.08 -1.19
CA VAL A 50 8.62 1.06 -2.11
C VAL A 50 8.97 2.37 -1.40
N GLU A 51 9.46 3.35 -2.17
CA GLU A 51 9.73 4.69 -1.66
C GLU A 51 8.54 5.62 -1.91
N ARG A 52 8.17 6.39 -0.88
CA ARG A 52 7.09 7.38 -0.93
C ARG A 52 7.55 8.73 -0.43
N LYS A 53 7.46 9.73 -1.31
CA LYS A 53 7.68 11.12 -0.93
C LYS A 53 6.40 11.70 -0.33
N MET A 54 6.42 12.05 0.95
CA MET A 54 5.25 12.54 1.67
C MET A 54 5.61 13.67 2.64
N PRO A 55 4.68 14.59 2.93
CA PRO A 55 4.88 15.59 3.96
C PRO A 55 4.85 14.96 5.35
N VAL A 56 5.84 15.29 6.18
CA VAL A 56 6.01 14.72 7.51
C VAL A 56 6.18 15.85 8.53
N ASN A 57 5.17 16.04 9.38
CA ASN A 57 5.14 17.11 10.40
C ASN A 57 5.99 16.79 11.64
N ILE A 58 7.23 16.31 11.46
CA ILE A 58 8.13 15.94 12.59
C ILE A 58 9.25 16.98 12.76
N VAL A 59 9.67 17.65 11.68
CA VAL A 59 10.72 18.69 11.68
C VAL A 59 10.32 19.75 10.62
N GLU A 60 10.90 20.96 10.63
CA GLU A 60 10.69 22.06 9.65
C GLU A 60 11.09 21.71 8.19
N CYS A 61 10.77 20.51 7.71
CA CYS A 61 11.06 20.01 6.38
C CYS A 61 9.74 19.50 5.79
N ASP A 62 9.27 20.18 4.75
CA ASP A 62 7.92 20.01 4.21
C ASP A 62 7.67 18.64 3.57
N GLU A 63 8.70 17.93 3.10
CA GLU A 63 8.58 16.61 2.45
C GLU A 63 9.78 15.71 2.74
N ARG A 64 9.55 14.42 2.98
CA ARG A 64 10.60 13.39 3.14
C ARG A 64 10.31 12.15 2.31
N GLU A 65 11.39 11.47 1.92
CA GLU A 65 11.33 10.12 1.36
C GLU A 65 11.18 9.12 2.50
N LEU A 66 10.08 8.37 2.46
CA LEU A 66 9.71 7.34 3.42
C LEU A 66 9.73 5.97 2.75
N ILE A 67 9.98 4.95 3.56
CA ILE A 67 9.82 3.56 3.16
C ILE A 67 8.36 3.17 3.39
N ALA A 68 7.76 2.50 2.42
CA ALA A 68 6.46 1.87 2.57
C ALA A 68 6.53 0.42 2.08
N LEU A 69 5.67 -0.43 2.62
CA LEU A 69 5.55 -1.83 2.23
C LEU A 69 4.20 -2.03 1.51
N ARG A 70 4.25 -2.41 0.23
CA ARG A 70 3.06 -2.56 -0.62
C ARG A 70 2.58 -4.01 -0.64
N GLY A 71 1.28 -4.19 -0.53
CA GLY A 71 0.64 -5.50 -0.70
C GLY A 71 -0.88 -5.44 -0.78
N LYS A 72 -1.52 -6.62 -0.69
CA LYS A 72 -2.98 -6.74 -0.64
C LYS A 72 -3.50 -6.24 0.71
N LEU A 73 -4.72 -5.69 0.75
CA LEU A 73 -5.31 -5.10 1.96
C LEU A 73 -5.22 -5.98 3.20
N GLU A 74 -5.58 -7.26 3.07
CA GLU A 74 -5.60 -8.21 4.19
C GLU A 74 -4.19 -8.47 4.74
N VAL A 75 -3.21 -8.56 3.84
CA VAL A 75 -1.80 -8.76 4.19
C VAL A 75 -1.25 -7.50 4.88
N VAL A 76 -1.54 -6.33 4.31
CA VAL A 76 -1.13 -5.03 4.87
C VAL A 76 -1.69 -4.81 6.27
N LYS A 77 -2.95 -5.17 6.51
CA LYS A 77 -3.55 -5.08 7.86
C LYS A 77 -2.93 -6.05 8.87
N ALA A 78 -2.59 -7.26 8.43
CA ALA A 78 -1.90 -8.22 9.28
C ALA A 78 -0.49 -7.71 9.63
N ALA A 79 0.23 -7.17 8.65
CA ALA A 79 1.56 -6.58 8.82
C ALA A 79 1.52 -5.30 9.69
N GLU A 80 0.49 -4.46 9.57
CA GLU A 80 0.29 -3.28 10.43
C GLU A 80 0.19 -3.69 11.90
N LYS A 81 -0.59 -4.74 12.19
CA LYS A 81 -0.71 -5.26 13.55
C LYS A 81 0.61 -5.81 14.06
N PHE A 82 1.32 -6.60 13.25
CA PHE A 82 2.63 -7.13 13.59
C PHE A 82 3.63 -6.00 13.90
N LEU A 83 3.72 -5.00 13.03
CA LEU A 83 4.57 -3.82 13.21
C LEU A 83 4.29 -3.11 14.53
N TYR A 84 3.01 -2.92 14.88
CA TYR A 84 2.62 -2.28 16.14
C TYR A 84 3.02 -3.12 17.36
N ASP A 85 2.80 -4.43 17.31
CA ASP A 85 3.13 -5.35 18.41
C ASP A 85 4.65 -5.41 18.64
N GLU A 86 5.45 -5.53 17.57
CA GLU A 86 6.92 -5.53 17.63
C GLU A 86 7.49 -4.18 18.09
N LEU A 87 6.95 -3.05 17.59
CA LEU A 87 7.36 -1.73 18.06
C LEU A 87 7.04 -1.53 19.54
N ASN A 88 5.89 -2.00 20.02
CA ASN A 88 5.58 -1.95 21.45
C ASN A 88 6.51 -2.85 22.26
N ALA A 89 6.81 -4.05 21.78
CA ALA A 89 7.76 -4.94 22.43
C ALA A 89 9.15 -4.28 22.52
N TRP A 90 9.58 -3.60 21.45
CA TRP A 90 10.85 -2.86 21.40
C TRP A 90 10.89 -1.63 22.30
N VAL A 91 9.80 -0.86 22.39
CA VAL A 91 9.72 0.30 23.30
C VAL A 91 9.71 -0.14 24.77
N ASN A 92 9.09 -1.29 25.06
CA ASN A 92 8.99 -1.83 26.43
C ASN A 92 10.12 -2.83 26.77
N SER A 93 10.99 -3.18 25.82
CA SER A 93 12.19 -3.94 26.13
C SER A 93 13.13 -2.98 26.86
N GLU A 94 13.06 -3.00 28.18
CA GLU A 94 13.94 -2.25 29.07
C GLU A 94 15.40 -2.65 28.82
N ASP A 95 16.26 -1.65 28.59
CA ASP A 95 17.67 -1.69 29.01
C ASP A 95 17.76 -1.31 30.50
#